data_AF-A0A8S3WU93-F1
#
_entry.id   AF-A0A8S3WU93-F1
#
_cell.length_a   1.000
_cell.length_b   1.000
_cell.length_c   1.000
_cell.angle_alpha   90.00
_cell.angle_beta   90.00
_cell.angle_gamma   90.00
#
_symmetry.space_group_name_H-M   'P 1'
#
loop_
_entity.id
_entity.type
_entity.pdbx_description
1 polymer ?
#
loop_
_entity_poly.entity_id
_entity_poly.type
_entity_poly.pdbx_seq_one_letter_code
_entity_poly.pdbx_strand_id
1 'polypeptide(L)'
;MHAIHENWVFSFIAKLCFDSLYKTSTVEYTRGESPHVLKTAKYTQTANTPHIALSPNAEVLAVSVDSSVEFYDTFTGEHYDTVENIYSGLINYMVFDPSGKYLFVCGDRAVRILHNVCGYHTTIASCTRLLSSKQTSATVERLNKTIESCKETLASFGKSV
;
A
#
# COMPACT_ATOMS: atom_id res chain seq x y z
N MET A 1 -18.61 39.61 13.92
CA MET A 1 -18.78 38.82 12.69
C MET A 1 -17.40 38.43 12.22
N HIS A 2 -16.91 37.24 12.58
CA HIS A 2 -15.81 36.53 11.92
C HIS A 2 -15.73 35.17 12.63
N ALA A 3 -16.57 34.25 12.18
CA ALA A 3 -16.43 32.82 12.48
C ALA A 3 -15.31 32.31 11.59
N ILE A 4 -14.20 31.93 12.22
CA ILE A 4 -13.07 31.28 11.57
C ILE A 4 -13.49 29.83 11.39
N HIS A 5 -13.69 29.41 10.15
CA HIS A 5 -14.01 28.03 9.81
C HIS A 5 -12.88 27.13 10.30
N GLU A 6 -13.18 26.33 11.34
CA GLU A 6 -12.32 25.26 11.82
C GLU A 6 -12.20 24.21 10.72
N ASN A 7 -11.03 24.14 10.08
CA ASN A 7 -10.65 23.05 9.21
C ASN A 7 -10.43 21.81 10.09
N TRP A 8 -11.41 20.91 10.07
CA TRP A 8 -11.31 19.56 10.62
C TRP A 8 -10.30 18.75 9.79
N VAL A 9 -9.01 18.92 10.05
CA VAL A 9 -7.99 17.97 9.58
C VAL A 9 -8.05 16.77 10.51
N PHE A 10 -8.87 15.79 10.15
CA PHE A 10 -8.85 14.49 10.79
C PHE A 10 -7.48 13.85 10.56
N SER A 11 -6.65 13.91 11.60
CA SER A 11 -5.41 13.15 11.74
C SER A 11 -5.76 11.66 11.84
N PHE A 12 -5.95 11.01 10.69
CA PHE A 12 -5.95 9.56 10.58
C PHE A 12 -4.52 9.07 10.26
N ILE A 13 -3.56 9.38 11.14
CA ILE A 13 -2.42 8.48 11.33
C ILE A 13 -2.92 7.38 12.24
N ALA A 14 -3.70 6.46 11.68
CA ALA A 14 -4.09 5.26 12.40
C ALA A 14 -2.84 4.39 12.59
N LYS A 15 -2.20 4.56 13.74
CA LYS A 15 -1.72 3.49 14.60
C LYS A 15 -1.16 2.24 13.88
N LEU A 16 -0.17 2.43 13.01
CA LEU A 16 0.73 1.36 12.55
C LEU A 16 1.73 1.02 13.66
N CYS A 17 1.22 0.64 14.82
CA CYS A 17 2.01 0.08 15.91
C CYS A 17 1.05 -0.67 16.84
N PHE A 18 0.39 -1.70 16.33
CA PHE A 18 -0.02 -2.79 17.21
C PHE A 18 0.16 -4.12 16.49
N ASP A 19 1.06 -4.90 17.10
CA ASP A 19 1.46 -6.27 16.86
C ASP A 19 2.44 -6.60 15.71
N SER A 20 3.70 -6.72 16.14
CA SER A 20 4.78 -7.57 15.60
C SER A 20 4.81 -7.84 14.09
N LEU A 21 5.49 -6.98 13.31
CA LEU A 21 6.50 -7.46 12.33
C LEU A 21 7.25 -6.38 11.52
N TYR A 22 6.94 -5.09 11.62
CA TYR A 22 7.47 -4.12 10.64
C TYR A 22 8.63 -3.31 11.19
N LYS A 23 9.85 -3.77 10.87
CA LYS A 23 11.10 -3.04 11.10
C LYS A 23 11.35 -2.06 9.95
N THR A 24 10.49 -1.05 9.82
CA THR A 24 10.79 0.14 9.00
C THR A 24 11.44 1.19 9.90
N SER A 25 12.60 1.70 9.48
CA SER A 25 13.34 2.86 10.02
C SER A 25 12.90 3.33 11.41
N THR A 26 13.46 2.65 12.42
CA THR A 26 13.75 3.12 13.78
C THR A 26 13.02 4.41 14.21
N VAL A 27 11.73 4.32 14.55
CA VAL A 27 11.20 5.19 15.59
C VAL A 27 11.66 4.56 16.90
N GLU A 28 12.68 5.12 17.52
CA GLU A 28 13.15 4.67 18.82
C GLU A 28 12.16 5.14 19.88
N TYR A 29 11.01 4.46 19.99
CA TYR A 29 9.98 4.75 21.00
C TYR A 29 10.56 4.73 22.42
N THR A 30 11.59 3.92 22.66
CA THR A 30 12.35 3.87 23.92
C THR A 30 13.16 5.13 24.22
N ARG A 31 13.38 6.00 23.24
CA ARG A 31 14.04 7.32 23.38
C ARG A 31 13.07 8.51 23.29
N GLY A 32 11.77 8.26 23.23
CA GLY A 32 10.75 9.32 23.25
C GLY A 32 10.55 10.04 21.92
N GLU A 33 10.99 9.45 20.81
CA GLU A 33 10.67 10.00 19.48
C GLU A 33 9.17 9.91 19.21
N SER A 34 8.59 11.03 18.78
CA SER A 34 7.17 11.11 18.44
C SER A 34 6.95 10.71 16.98
N PRO A 35 5.88 9.94 16.68
CA PRO A 35 5.52 9.65 15.29
C PRO A 35 5.23 10.95 14.55
N HIS A 36 5.69 11.05 13.30
CA HIS A 36 5.44 12.19 12.43
C HIS A 36 5.03 11.71 11.03
N VAL A 37 4.34 12.59 10.30
CA VAL A 37 3.88 12.30 8.94
C VAL A 37 5.08 12.33 7.98
N LEU A 38 5.36 11.20 7.33
CA LEU A 38 6.36 11.13 6.26
C LEU A 38 5.78 11.51 4.89
N LYS A 39 4.51 11.14 4.65
CA LYS A 39 3.83 11.35 3.37
C LYS A 39 2.32 11.48 3.58
N THR A 40 1.67 12.26 2.73
CA THR A 40 0.21 12.37 2.66
C THR A 40 -0.21 12.14 1.21
N ALA A 41 -1.18 11.25 1.01
CA ALA A 41 -1.87 11.04 -0.25
C ALA A 41 -3.36 11.32 -0.05
N LYS A 42 -4.04 11.75 -1.12
CA LYS A 42 -5.50 11.89 -1.13
C LYS A 42 -6.09 10.65 -1.79
N TYR A 43 -7.19 10.18 -1.23
CA TYR A 43 -7.99 9.10 -1.81
C TYR A 43 -9.39 9.61 -2.16
N THR A 44 -10.16 8.85 -2.92
CA THR A 44 -11.54 9.22 -3.24
C THR A 44 -12.39 9.19 -1.97
N GLN A 45 -12.75 10.38 -1.47
CA GLN A 45 -13.52 10.52 -0.25
C GLN A 45 -15.00 10.20 -0.51
N THR A 46 -15.59 9.34 0.32
CA THR A 46 -17.02 9.03 0.31
C THR A 46 -17.66 9.36 1.65
N ALA A 47 -18.96 9.10 1.79
CA ALA A 47 -19.67 9.30 3.05
C ALA A 47 -19.24 8.31 4.15
N ASN A 48 -18.64 7.18 3.76
CA ASN A 48 -18.26 6.10 4.66
C ASN A 48 -16.77 6.17 5.02
N THR A 49 -16.43 5.69 6.22
CA THR A 49 -15.03 5.58 6.62
C THR A 49 -14.35 4.45 5.84
N PRO A 50 -13.18 4.67 5.23
CA PRO A 50 -12.50 3.62 4.48
C PRO A 50 -11.86 2.60 5.42
N HIS A 51 -11.82 1.35 4.98
CA HIS A 51 -10.88 0.34 5.44
C HIS A 51 -9.57 0.48 4.68
N ILE A 52 -8.45 0.19 5.34
CA ILE A 52 -7.12 0.23 4.73
C ILE A 52 -6.36 -1.05 5.02
N ALA A 53 -5.50 -1.45 4.10
CA ALA A 53 -4.56 -2.55 4.27
C ALA A 53 -3.20 -2.15 3.70
N LEU A 54 -2.13 -2.43 4.44
CA LEU A 54 -0.75 -2.19 3.99
C LEU A 54 -0.13 -3.52 3.58
N SER A 55 0.58 -3.55 2.45
CA SER A 55 1.30 -4.75 2.03
C SER A 55 2.41 -5.11 3.02
N PRO A 56 2.85 -6.38 3.13
CA PRO A 56 3.87 -6.78 4.10
C PRO A 56 5.23 -6.07 3.91
N ASN A 57 5.56 -5.68 2.68
CA ASN A 57 6.76 -4.89 2.39
C ASN A 57 6.56 -3.37 2.54
N ALA A 58 5.36 -2.93 2.94
CA ALA A 58 4.95 -1.54 3.09
C ALA A 58 5.04 -0.69 1.81
N GLU A 59 5.11 -1.31 0.62
CA GLU A 59 5.22 -0.60 -0.67
C GLU A 59 3.86 -0.27 -1.30
N VAL A 60 2.80 -0.97 -0.91
CA VAL A 60 1.44 -0.78 -1.45
C VAL A 60 0.45 -0.54 -0.32
N LEU A 61 -0.35 0.50 -0.45
CA LEU A 61 -1.51 0.77 0.39
C LEU A 61 -2.79 0.51 -0.40
N ALA A 62 -3.66 -0.35 0.11
CA ALA A 62 -5.01 -0.55 -0.40
C ALA A 62 -6.00 0.25 0.46
N VAL A 63 -6.90 0.99 -0.18
CA VAL A 63 -7.93 1.82 0.47
C VAL A 63 -9.28 1.44 -0.10
N SER A 64 -10.26 1.08 0.74
CA SER A 64 -11.61 0.81 0.27
C SER A 64 -12.37 2.11 0.08
N VAL A 65 -13.05 2.23 -1.06
CA VAL A 65 -13.91 3.35 -1.40
C VAL A 65 -15.28 2.79 -1.73
N ASP A 66 -16.18 2.84 -0.75
CA ASP A 66 -17.47 2.15 -0.75
C ASP A 66 -17.36 0.66 -1.16
N SER A 67 -17.70 0.31 -2.40
CA SER A 67 -17.65 -1.05 -2.95
C SER A 67 -16.39 -1.35 -3.78
N SER A 68 -15.45 -0.41 -3.84
CA SER A 68 -14.25 -0.45 -4.68
C SER A 68 -12.98 -0.45 -3.84
N VAL A 69 -11.84 -0.84 -4.43
CA VAL A 69 -10.53 -0.75 -3.79
C VAL A 69 -9.58 0.05 -4.68
N GLU A 70 -8.97 1.08 -4.09
CA GLU A 70 -7.90 1.86 -4.69
C GLU A 70 -6.55 1.36 -4.18
N PHE A 71 -5.55 1.29 -5.07
CA PHE A 71 -4.18 0.92 -4.74
C PHE A 71 -3.24 2.11 -4.91
N TYR A 72 -2.34 2.30 -3.95
CA TYR A 72 -1.38 3.41 -3.91
C TYR A 72 0.05 2.91 -3.73
N ASP A 73 0.99 3.54 -4.43
CA ASP A 73 2.42 3.44 -4.13
C ASP A 73 2.72 4.28 -2.88
N THR A 74 3.23 3.65 -1.82
CA THR A 74 3.48 4.35 -0.54
C THR A 74 4.69 5.26 -0.57
N PHE A 75 5.63 5.03 -1.50
CA PHE A 75 6.83 5.83 -1.66
C PHE A 75 6.52 7.13 -2.41
N THR A 76 5.81 7.05 -3.54
CA THR A 76 5.44 8.24 -4.32
C THR A 76 4.20 8.93 -3.76
N GLY A 77 3.30 8.16 -3.12
CA GLY A 77 1.96 8.59 -2.70
C GLY A 77 0.97 8.65 -3.87
N GLU A 78 1.33 8.11 -5.03
CA GLU A 78 0.50 8.16 -6.24
C GLU A 78 -0.51 7.02 -6.26
N HIS A 79 -1.70 7.32 -6.78
CA HIS A 79 -2.71 6.33 -7.11
C HIS A 79 -2.24 5.49 -8.30
N TYR A 80 -2.37 4.17 -8.17
CA TYR A 80 -1.98 3.21 -9.20
C TYR A 80 -3.19 2.76 -10.03
N ASP A 81 -4.20 2.19 -9.39
CA ASP A 81 -5.38 1.63 -10.06
C ASP A 81 -6.54 1.46 -9.08
N THR A 82 -7.74 1.31 -9.62
CA THR A 82 -8.98 1.06 -8.88
C THR A 82 -9.65 -0.19 -9.40
N VAL A 83 -9.96 -1.12 -8.49
CA VAL A 83 -10.86 -2.24 -8.79
C VAL A 83 -12.27 -1.85 -8.36
N GLU A 84 -13.08 -1.48 -9.34
CA GLU A 84 -14.44 -0.98 -9.11
C GLU A 84 -15.46 -2.10 -8.90
N ASN A 85 -16.53 -1.80 -8.16
CA ASN A 85 -17.72 -2.64 -8.06
C ASN A 85 -17.43 -4.09 -7.63
N ILE A 86 -16.50 -4.26 -6.67
CA ILE A 86 -16.14 -5.59 -6.14
C ILE A 86 -17.36 -6.23 -5.48
N TYR A 87 -18.18 -5.42 -4.80
CA TYR A 87 -19.44 -5.83 -4.18
C TYR A 87 -20.58 -4.88 -4.56
N SER A 88 -21.83 -5.30 -4.32
CA SER A 88 -22.99 -4.40 -4.41
C SER A 88 -23.12 -3.48 -3.19
N GLY A 89 -22.44 -3.79 -2.10
CA GLY A 89 -22.40 -3.04 -0.85
C GLY A 89 -20.99 -2.65 -0.45
N LEU A 90 -20.84 -2.19 0.80
CA LEU A 90 -19.56 -1.73 1.33
C LEU A 90 -18.58 -2.90 1.56
N ILE A 91 -17.30 -2.61 1.37
CA ILE A 91 -16.23 -3.47 1.85
C ILE A 91 -16.11 -3.30 3.36
N ASN A 92 -16.10 -4.41 4.10
CA ASN A 92 -16.02 -4.43 5.55
C ASN A 92 -14.62 -4.81 6.06
N TYR A 93 -13.84 -5.51 5.23
CA TYR A 93 -12.51 -5.97 5.62
C TYR A 93 -11.59 -6.20 4.42
N MET A 94 -10.30 -5.92 4.61
CA MET A 94 -9.24 -6.15 3.65
C MET A 94 -7.95 -6.59 4.33
N VAL A 95 -7.23 -7.55 3.74
CA VAL A 95 -5.91 -7.96 4.24
C VAL A 95 -5.05 -8.51 3.12
N PHE A 96 -3.78 -8.11 3.08
CA PHE A 96 -2.81 -8.71 2.17
C PHE A 96 -2.38 -10.09 2.68
N ASP A 97 -2.14 -11.02 1.76
CA ASP A 97 -1.49 -12.27 2.12
C ASP A 97 -0.02 -12.02 2.56
N PRO A 98 0.60 -12.96 3.31
CA PRO A 98 1.97 -12.78 3.80
C PRO A 98 3.02 -12.61 2.71
N SER A 99 2.76 -13.09 1.48
CA SER A 99 3.66 -12.89 0.34
C SER A 99 3.46 -11.54 -0.36
N GLY A 100 2.39 -10.81 -0.05
CA GLY A 100 2.03 -9.53 -0.66
C GLY A 100 1.54 -9.63 -2.12
N LYS A 101 1.28 -10.83 -2.62
CA LYS A 101 0.82 -11.08 -4.00
C LYS A 101 -0.68 -10.94 -4.17
N TYR A 102 -1.43 -11.10 -3.09
CA TYR A 102 -2.89 -11.11 -3.09
C TYR A 102 -3.44 -10.20 -2.00
N LEU A 103 -4.56 -9.55 -2.32
CA LEU A 103 -5.42 -8.87 -1.35
C LEU A 103 -6.72 -9.68 -1.21
N PHE A 104 -7.02 -10.11 0.02
CA PHE A 104 -8.33 -10.65 0.38
C PHE A 104 -9.26 -9.51 0.74
N VAL A 105 -10.42 -9.46 0.10
CA VAL A 105 -11.45 -8.43 0.31
C VAL A 105 -12.74 -9.13 0.72
N CYS A 106 -13.45 -8.56 1.70
CA CYS A 106 -14.73 -9.08 2.17
C CYS A 106 -15.75 -7.94 2.32
N GLY A 107 -16.88 -8.05 1.63
CA GLY A 107 -18.01 -7.11 1.71
C GLY A 107 -19.37 -7.79 1.78
N ASP A 108 -19.48 -9.05 1.37
CA ASP A 108 -20.71 -9.84 1.43
C ASP A 108 -20.44 -11.28 1.94
N ARG A 109 -21.19 -12.27 1.44
CA ARG A 109 -21.06 -13.69 1.83
C ARG A 109 -19.88 -14.41 1.18
N ALA A 110 -19.12 -13.77 0.29
CA ALA A 110 -17.97 -14.35 -0.38
C ALA A 110 -16.72 -13.46 -0.24
N VAL A 111 -15.59 -14.08 0.09
CA VAL A 111 -14.29 -13.42 0.05
C VAL A 111 -13.80 -13.39 -1.40
N ARG A 112 -13.36 -12.23 -1.87
CA ARG A 112 -12.76 -12.05 -3.19
C ARG A 112 -11.24 -11.88 -3.05
N ILE A 113 -10.52 -12.41 -4.03
CA ILE A 113 -9.06 -12.36 -4.06
C ILE A 113 -8.66 -11.49 -5.26
N LEU A 114 -7.91 -10.43 -4.98
CA LEU A 114 -7.35 -9.55 -6.00
C LEU A 114 -5.85 -9.80 -6.12
N HIS A 115 -5.34 -9.87 -7.35
CA HIS A 115 -3.89 -9.83 -7.58
C HIS A 115 -3.36 -8.43 -7.24
N ASN A 116 -2.30 -8.36 -6.45
CA ASN A 116 -1.59 -7.11 -6.15
C ASN A 116 -0.67 -6.73 -7.31
N VAL A 117 -1.25 -6.31 -8.44
CA VAL A 117 -0.49 -5.91 -9.64
C VAL A 117 0.41 -4.71 -9.34
N CYS A 118 -0.09 -3.75 -8.54
CA CYS A 118 0.65 -2.60 -8.06
C CYS A 118 1.98 -3.00 -7.41
N GLY A 119 1.97 -4.04 -6.57
CA GLY A 119 3.15 -4.53 -5.85
C GLY A 119 4.33 -4.91 -6.74
N TYR A 120 4.09 -5.42 -7.95
CA TYR A 120 5.19 -5.73 -8.87
C TYR A 120 5.86 -4.46 -9.40
N HIS A 121 5.11 -3.41 -9.68
CA HIS A 121 5.67 -2.13 -10.12
C HIS A 121 6.46 -1.45 -8.99
N THR A 122 5.90 -1.41 -7.78
CA THR A 122 6.58 -0.79 -6.63
C THR A 122 7.85 -1.56 -6.26
N THR A 123 7.83 -2.89 -6.33
CA THR A 123 9.03 -3.72 -6.07
C THR A 123 10.10 -3.52 -7.14
N ILE A 124 9.74 -3.38 -8.42
CA ILE A 124 10.70 -3.02 -9.48
C ILE A 124 11.33 -1.66 -9.17
N ALA A 125 10.53 -0.64 -8.89
CA ALA A 125 11.02 0.71 -8.58
C ALA A 125 11.95 0.71 -7.36
N SER A 126 11.58 -0.03 -6.31
CA SER A 126 12.37 -0.20 -5.09
C SER A 126 13.71 -0.88 -5.37
N CYS A 127 13.71 -1.98 -6.11
CA CYS A 127 14.93 -2.67 -6.53
C CYS A 127 15.83 -1.77 -7.39
N THR A 128 15.26 -1.05 -8.36
CA THR A 128 16.00 -0.10 -9.21
C THR A 128 16.66 1.00 -8.40
N ARG A 129 15.97 1.55 -7.40
CA ARG A 129 16.55 2.54 -6.46
C ARG A 129 17.64 1.94 -5.58
N LEU A 130 17.51 0.69 -5.14
CA LEU A 130 18.57 0.03 -4.39
C LEU A 130 19.81 -0.21 -5.27
N LEU A 131 19.62 -0.57 -6.54
CA LEU A 131 20.69 -0.74 -7.52
C LEU A 131 21.42 0.56 -7.87
N SER A 132 20.78 1.73 -7.74
CA SER A 132 21.47 3.01 -7.95
C SER A 132 22.47 3.37 -6.84
N SER A 133 22.56 2.57 -5.78
CA SER A 133 23.51 2.73 -4.68
C SER A 133 24.59 1.64 -4.71
N LYS A 134 25.69 1.81 -3.94
CA LYS A 134 26.75 0.80 -3.87
C LYS A 134 26.24 -0.47 -3.19
N GLN A 135 26.14 -1.54 -3.95
CA GLN A 135 25.69 -2.86 -3.49
C GLN A 135 26.76 -3.92 -3.72
N THR A 136 26.67 -5.04 -2.99
CA THR A 136 27.54 -6.19 -3.23
C THR A 136 27.12 -6.91 -4.52
N SER A 137 28.05 -7.64 -5.16
CA SER A 137 27.73 -8.42 -6.37
C SER A 137 26.56 -9.39 -6.15
N ALA A 138 26.51 -10.06 -5.00
CA ALA A 138 25.43 -11.00 -4.66
C ALA A 138 24.08 -10.29 -4.47
N THR A 139 24.08 -9.09 -3.87
CA THR A 139 22.87 -8.28 -3.74
C THR A 139 22.37 -7.81 -5.10
N VAL A 140 23.27 -7.35 -5.96
CA VAL A 140 22.94 -6.90 -7.33
C VAL A 140 22.28 -8.02 -8.11
N GLU A 141 22.86 -9.23 -8.08
CA GLU A 141 22.29 -10.40 -8.75
C GLU A 141 20.89 -10.74 -8.24
N ARG A 142 20.70 -10.75 -6.91
CA ARG A 142 19.38 -10.99 -6.31
C ARG A 142 18.35 -9.96 -6.74
N LEU A 143 18.69 -8.68 -6.72
CA LEU A 143 17.78 -7.59 -7.11
C LEU A 143 17.39 -7.69 -8.59
N ASN A 144 18.35 -7.95 -9.48
CA ASN A 144 18.07 -8.13 -10.91
C ASN A 144 17.13 -9.33 -11.15
N LYS A 145 17.37 -10.45 -10.48
CA LYS A 145 16.50 -11.63 -10.58
C LYS A 145 15.08 -11.36 -10.08
N THR A 146 14.94 -10.58 -9.00
CA THR A 146 13.63 -10.13 -8.52
C THR A 146 12.93 -9.25 -9.55
N ILE A 147 13.64 -8.27 -10.12
CA ILE A 147 13.10 -7.41 -11.18
C ILE A 147 12.61 -8.25 -12.36
N GLU A 148 13.42 -9.17 -12.88
CA GLU A 148 13.05 -10.03 -14.01
C GLU A 148 11.78 -10.84 -13.71
N SER A 149 11.71 -11.49 -12.54
CA SER A 149 10.52 -12.26 -12.14
C SER A 149 9.25 -11.39 -12.03
N CYS A 150 9.38 -10.16 -11.52
CA CYS A 150 8.26 -9.21 -11.51
C CYS A 150 7.82 -8.83 -12.93
N LYS A 151 8.77 -8.57 -13.84
CA LYS A 151 8.48 -8.22 -15.24
C LYS A 151 7.77 -9.36 -15.98
N GLU A 152 8.23 -10.60 -15.79
CA GLU A 152 7.59 -11.79 -16.36
C GLU A 152 6.14 -11.95 -15.85
N THR A 153 5.93 -11.74 -14.55
CA THR A 153 4.60 -11.83 -13.95
C THR A 153 3.68 -10.74 -14.49
N LEU A 154 4.15 -9.49 -14.62
CA LEU A 154 3.40 -8.40 -15.22
C LEU A 154 3.03 -8.68 -16.69
N ALA A 155 3.96 -9.25 -17.47
CA ALA A 155 3.70 -9.65 -18.85
C ALA A 155 2.58 -10.71 -18.93
N SER A 156 2.52 -11.64 -17.97
CA SER A 156 1.44 -12.64 -17.92
C SER A 156 0.04 -12.02 -17.69
N PHE A 157 -0.01 -10.82 -17.09
CA PHE A 157 -1.24 -10.04 -16.90
C PHE A 157 -1.51 -9.07 -18.06
N GLY A 158 -0.68 -9.06 -19.10
CA GLY A 158 -0.79 -8.10 -20.22
C GLY A 158 -0.46 -6.66 -19.82
N LYS A 159 0.28 -6.46 -18.72
CA LYS A 159 0.71 -5.13 -18.26
C LYS A 159 2.14 -4.85 -18.75
N SER A 160 2.39 -3.64 -19.23
CA SER A 160 3.72 -3.19 -19.62
C SER A 160 4.53 -2.74 -18.40
N VAL A 161 5.85 -2.86 -18.49
CA VAL A 161 6.81 -2.41 -17.46
C VAL A 161 7.32 -1.02 -17.80
#